data_AF-A0A7K3YEI4-F1
#
_entry.id   AF-A0A7K3YEI4-F1
#
_cell.length_a   1.000
_cell.length_b   1.000
_cell.length_c   1.000
_cell.angle_alpha   90.00
_cell.angle_beta   90.00
_cell.angle_gamma   90.00
#
_symmetry.space_group_name_H-M   'P 1'
#
loop_
_entity.id
_entity.type
_entity.pdbx_description
1 polymer ?
#
loop_
_entity_poly.entity_id
_entity_poly.type
_entity_poly.pdbx_seq_one_letter_code
_entity_poly.pdbx_strand_id
1 'polypeptide(L)'
;MSRYLLKPLSYPLHDRRAGRPLAWEEIPLLDDRFHPDSYNVGVNVGEAAGQTVMHLHVHIIPRYASDVKTPQGGVRGAIPEKRVY
;
A
#
# COMPACT_ATOMS: atom_id res chain seq x y z
N MET A 1 -11.75 -1.18 12.34
CA MET A 1 -12.61 -0.64 11.26
C MET A 1 -11.77 0.43 10.57
N SER A 2 -11.44 0.44 9.28
CA SER A 2 -11.98 -0.16 8.06
C SER A 2 -10.81 -0.65 7.18
N ARG A 3 -10.96 -1.80 6.50
CA ARG A 3 -9.96 -2.40 5.60
C ARG A 3 -10.46 -2.16 4.18
N TYR A 4 -9.87 -1.24 3.43
CA TYR A 4 -10.21 -1.04 2.02
C TYR A 4 -9.60 -2.19 1.21
N LEU A 5 -10.43 -3.17 0.84
CA LEU A 5 -10.07 -4.31 0.02
C LEU A 5 -10.50 -4.01 -1.43
N LEU A 6 -9.57 -3.53 -2.25
CA LEU A 6 -9.78 -3.39 -3.69
C LEU A 6 -9.63 -4.77 -4.36
N LYS A 7 -10.61 -5.15 -5.19
CA LYS A 7 -10.68 -6.42 -5.93
C LYS A 7 -9.57 -6.49 -7.00
N PRO A 8 -9.04 -7.69 -7.34
CA PRO A 8 -8.05 -7.82 -8.39
C PRO A 8 -8.72 -7.67 -9.77
N LEU A 9 -8.31 -6.66 -10.54
CA LEU A 9 -8.54 -6.59 -11.97
C LEU A 9 -7.22 -6.96 -12.67
N SER A 10 -7.21 -8.12 -13.30
CA SER A 10 -6.15 -8.56 -14.20
C SER A 10 -6.16 -7.71 -15.47
N TYR A 11 -5.13 -6.88 -15.65
CA TYR A 11 -4.84 -6.23 -16.93
C TYR A 11 -3.57 -6.81 -17.55
N PRO A 12 -3.55 -7.03 -18.87
CA PRO A 12 -2.36 -7.48 -19.58
C PRO A 12 -1.28 -6.38 -19.57
N LEU A 13 -0.02 -6.82 -19.47
CA LEU A 13 1.22 -6.03 -19.28
C LEU A 13 1.60 -5.04 -20.41
N HIS A 14 0.66 -4.52 -21.20
CA HIS A 14 0.94 -3.80 -22.44
C HIS A 14 0.31 -2.41 -22.55
N ASP A 15 0.47 -1.56 -21.52
CA ASP A 15 0.48 -0.12 -21.79
C ASP A 15 1.50 0.60 -20.90
N ARG A 16 2.59 1.06 -21.53
CA ARG A 16 3.69 1.82 -20.91
C ARG A 16 3.62 3.31 -21.24
N ARG A 17 2.45 3.88 -21.61
CA ARG A 17 2.37 5.28 -22.07
C ARG A 17 1.57 6.26 -21.21
N ALA A 18 0.99 5.83 -20.09
CA ALA A 18 0.45 6.74 -19.07
C ALA A 18 0.91 6.28 -17.67
N GLY A 19 2.01 6.86 -17.21
CA GLY A 19 2.90 6.28 -16.18
C GLY A 19 2.46 6.41 -14.72
N ARG A 20 1.25 5.96 -14.36
CA ARG A 20 0.87 5.73 -12.95
C ARG A 20 0.06 4.43 -12.84
N PRO A 21 0.50 3.46 -12.02
CA PRO A 21 -0.32 2.28 -11.70
C PRO A 21 -1.70 2.68 -11.14
N LEU A 22 -2.77 1.93 -11.44
CA LEU A 22 -4.13 2.21 -10.96
C LEU A 22 -4.23 2.43 -9.44
N ALA A 23 -3.37 1.77 -8.66
CA ALA A 23 -3.28 1.97 -7.21
C ALA A 23 -3.00 3.44 -6.80
N TRP A 24 -2.36 4.24 -7.66
CA TRP A 24 -2.09 5.66 -7.41
C TRP A 24 -3.30 6.56 -7.65
N GLU A 25 -4.32 6.08 -8.38
CA GLU A 25 -5.56 6.85 -8.62
C GLU A 25 -6.42 6.96 -7.35
N GLU A 26 -6.18 6.09 -6.37
CA GLU A 26 -6.86 6.10 -5.08
C GLU A 26 -6.30 7.17 -4.13
N ILE A 27 -5.07 7.65 -4.35
CA ILE A 27 -4.41 8.60 -3.44
C ILE A 27 -5.16 9.92 -3.30
N PRO A 28 -5.65 10.58 -4.37
CA PRO A 28 -6.44 11.80 -4.24
C PRO A 28 -7.69 11.63 -3.35
N LEU A 29 -8.35 10.46 -3.41
CA LEU A 29 -9.49 10.16 -2.55
C LEU A 29 -9.09 9.99 -1.08
N LEU A 30 -7.89 9.44 -0.85
CA LEU A 30 -7.31 9.32 0.49
C LEU A 30 -6.83 10.68 1.02
N ASP A 31 -6.28 11.54 0.16
CA ASP A 31 -5.85 12.89 0.50
C ASP A 31 -7.03 13.73 0.99
N ASP A 32 -8.12 13.76 0.21
CA ASP A 32 -9.35 14.50 0.54
C ASP A 32 -9.99 14.01 1.86
N ARG A 33 -9.96 12.70 2.09
CA ARG A 33 -10.65 12.11 3.24
C ARG A 33 -9.82 12.10 4.51
N PHE A 34 -8.51 11.89 4.41
CA PHE A 34 -7.66 11.55 5.56
C PHE A 34 -6.48 12.49 5.75
N HIS A 35 -6.21 13.40 4.80
CA HIS A 35 -5.15 14.41 4.86
C HIS A 35 -3.79 13.88 5.40
N PRO A 36 -3.26 12.77 4.88
CA PRO A 36 -1.97 12.27 5.34
C PRO A 36 -0.82 13.11 4.80
N ASP A 37 0.29 13.13 5.55
CA ASP A 37 1.50 13.85 5.16
C ASP A 37 2.29 13.09 4.08
N SER A 38 2.18 11.74 4.06
CA SER A 38 2.86 10.88 3.10
C SER A 38 2.25 9.47 3.05
N TYR A 39 2.82 8.58 2.24
CA TYR A 39 2.36 7.19 2.11
C TYR A 39 3.53 6.19 2.09
N ASN A 40 3.30 4.99 2.62
CA ASN A 40 4.06 3.81 2.23
C ASN A 40 3.24 2.96 1.26
N VAL A 41 3.86 2.57 0.15
CA VAL A 41 3.23 1.72 -0.87
C VAL A 41 4.09 0.47 -1.06
N GLY A 42 3.47 -0.71 -1.08
CA GLY A 42 4.20 -1.96 -1.34
C GLY A 42 3.34 -3.16 -1.69
N VAL A 43 4.02 -4.20 -2.18
CA VAL A 43 3.42 -5.45 -2.66
C VAL A 43 4.30 -6.61 -2.19
N ASN A 44 3.69 -7.68 -1.70
CA ASN A 44 4.37 -8.96 -1.48
C ASN A 44 4.02 -9.90 -2.64
N VAL A 45 5.04 -10.50 -3.27
CA VAL A 45 4.87 -11.44 -4.39
C VAL A 45 5.46 -12.78 -3.99
N GLY A 46 4.59 -13.79 -3.86
CA GLY A 46 4.93 -15.12 -3.40
C GLY A 46 4.95 -15.26 -1.87
N GLU A 47 4.78 -16.50 -1.43
CA GLU A 47 4.73 -16.87 -0.01
C GLU A 47 6.00 -16.47 0.75
N ALA A 48 7.18 -16.66 0.15
CA ALA A 48 8.47 -16.30 0.74
C ALA A 48 8.61 -14.78 1.00
N ALA A 49 7.89 -13.94 0.24
CA ALA A 49 7.83 -12.50 0.48
C ALA A 49 6.85 -12.11 1.60
N GLY A 50 6.10 -13.08 2.14
CA GLY A 50 5.03 -12.87 3.12
C GLY A 50 3.67 -12.57 2.49
N GLN A 51 3.42 -13.01 1.24
CA GLN A 51 2.08 -12.90 0.64
C GLN A 51 1.15 -13.94 1.29
N THR A 52 0.10 -13.48 1.97
CA THR A 52 -0.87 -14.34 2.65
C THR A 52 -2.15 -14.58 1.84
N VAL A 53 -2.49 -13.65 0.94
CA VAL A 53 -3.58 -13.82 -0.02
C VAL A 53 -2.99 -13.86 -1.42
N MET A 54 -3.14 -15.00 -2.10
CA MET A 54 -2.51 -15.30 -3.40
C MET A 54 -3.20 -14.62 -4.59
N HIS A 55 -3.60 -13.37 -4.39
CA HIS A 55 -4.00 -12.43 -5.42
C HIS A 55 -3.11 -11.18 -5.36
N LEU A 56 -2.92 -10.50 -6.49
CA LEU A 56 -2.22 -9.23 -6.48
C LEU A 56 -3.02 -8.22 -5.64
N HIS A 57 -2.40 -7.69 -4.60
CA HIS A 57 -2.93 -6.58 -3.82
C HIS A 57 -1.80 -5.60 -3.51
N VAL A 58 -2.12 -4.31 -3.58
CA VAL A 58 -1.20 -3.22 -3.26
C VAL A 58 -1.58 -2.67 -1.90
N HIS A 59 -0.62 -2.61 -0.99
CA HIS A 59 -0.79 -1.90 0.27
C HIS A 59 -0.51 -0.42 0.04
N ILE A 60 -1.47 0.43 0.38
CA ILE A 60 -1.30 1.89 0.47
C ILE A 60 -1.57 2.25 1.93
N ILE A 61 -0.55 2.76 2.62
CA ILE A 61 -0.59 3.04 4.04
C ILE A 61 -0.37 4.55 4.23
N PRO A 62 -1.41 5.32 4.58
CA PRO A 62 -1.27 6.73 4.94
C PRO A 62 -0.31 6.89 6.12
N ARG A 63 0.53 7.91 6.08
CA ARG A 63 1.55 8.23 7.09
C ARG A 63 1.41 9.68 7.52
N TYR A 64 1.64 9.91 8.81
CA TYR A 64 1.56 11.23 9.43
C TYR A 64 2.86 11.58 10.13
N ALA A 65 3.19 12.86 10.21
CA ALA A 65 4.36 13.33 10.92
C ALA A 65 4.34 12.80 12.37
N SER A 66 5.43 12.11 12.76
CA SER A 66 5.60 11.52 14.09
C SER A 66 4.66 10.36 14.45
N ASP A 67 3.94 9.75 13.48
CA ASP A 67 3.12 8.55 13.73
C ASP A 67 3.94 7.32 14.17
N VAL A 68 5.22 7.27 13.79
CA VAL A 68 6.18 6.24 14.17
C VAL A 68 7.48 6.92 14.58
N LYS A 69 8.03 6.54 15.74
CA LYS A 69 9.28 7.11 16.31
C LYS A 69 10.48 7.00 15.36
N THR A 70 10.55 5.92 14.60
CA THR A 70 11.64 5.63 13.65
C THR A 70 11.03 5.27 12.30
N PRO A 71 10.81 6.24 11.40
CA PRO A 71 10.07 6.01 10.16
C PRO A 71 10.84 5.20 9.09
N GLN A 72 12.15 5.00 9.28
CA GLN A 72 12.98 4.19 8.39
C GLN A 72 12.62 2.69 8.51
N GLY A 73 12.69 1.94 7.39
CA GLY A 73 12.39 0.50 7.36
C GLY A 73 11.27 0.07 6.40
N GLY A 74 10.71 1.01 5.63
CA GLY A 74 9.72 0.75 4.58
C GLY A 74 8.38 0.23 5.11
N VAL A 75 7.63 -0.51 4.28
CA VAL A 75 6.29 -1.02 4.61
C VAL A 75 6.28 -1.90 5.88
N ARG A 76 7.33 -2.68 6.12
CA ARG A 76 7.48 -3.48 7.36
C ARG A 76 7.63 -2.61 8.61
N GLY A 77 8.07 -1.36 8.46
CA GLY A 77 8.17 -0.34 9.52
C GLY A 77 6.91 0.47 9.74
N ALA A 78 5.92 0.39 8.85
CA ALA A 78 4.76 1.27 8.88
C ALA A 78 3.86 1.04 10.11
N ILE A 79 3.77 -0.21 10.61
CA ILE A 79 3.05 -0.56 11.84
C ILE A 79 3.91 -1.53 12.67
N PRO A 80 4.82 -1.03 13.51
CA PRO A 80 5.79 -1.85 14.23
C PRO A 80 5.15 -2.96 15.08
N GLU A 81 4.02 -2.68 15.73
CA GLU A 81 3.34 -3.58 16.66
C GLU A 81 2.66 -4.76 15.94
N LYS A 82 2.45 -4.65 14.61
CA LYS A 82 1.77 -5.67 13.80
C LYS A 82 2.71 -6.40 12.84
N ARG A 83 4.03 -6.29 13.07
CA ARG A 83 5.06 -6.88 12.20
C ARG A 83 5.13 -8.42 12.32
N VAL A 84 4.70 -8.96 13.46
CA VAL A 84 4.66 -10.41 13.72
C VAL A 84 3.20 -10.79 13.89
N TYR A 85 2.69 -11.57 12.93
CA TYR A 85 1.37 -12.21 12.99
C TYR A 85 1.57 -13.70 13.28
#